data_AF-A0A7X4AD41-F1
#
_entry.id   AF-A0A7X4AD41-F1
#
_cell.length_a   1.000
_cell.length_b   1.000
_cell.length_c   1.000
_cell.angle_alpha   90.00
_cell.angle_beta   90.00
_cell.angle_gamma   90.00
#
_symmetry.space_group_name_H-M   'P 1'
#
loop_
_entity.id
_entity.type
_entity.pdbx_description
1 polymer ?
#
loop_
_entity_poly.entity_id
_entity_poly.type
_entity_poly.pdbx_seq_one_letter_code
_entity_poly.pdbx_strand_id
1 'polypeptide(L)'
;MAGHSEDSGFFGNHYVRVYLLLLVLLAVSIAGPLVGERIDAQVEIFGRQIGVGLTLTLITAFGIAVWKAGLVIKHFMHLSIERPIAKIFLAASVLLLALFWGGVAPDVQLHDGRMWENLAAKEAVDRGLPEVHAEDDHAEEVVLASVVPTEKSTDNLLPGGYNFAHAAFWTVLVLVAVGTNAVAIILSIGVLILVFETLSHIPIVRSLLGPVVGMLMRLPGVSRIRDRLMGPQEA
;
A
#
# COMPACT_ATOMS: atom_id res chain seq x y z
N MET A 1 -47.08 -22.62 23.15
CA MET A 1 -46.57 -21.78 24.24
C MET A 1 -45.06 -21.75 24.15
N ALA A 2 -44.48 -20.54 24.25
CA ALA A 2 -43.07 -20.11 24.39
C ALA A 2 -41.99 -21.22 24.37
N GLY A 3 -40.92 -21.13 23.57
CA GLY A 3 -40.06 -19.96 23.37
C GLY A 3 -38.79 -20.16 24.19
N HIS A 4 -37.81 -20.89 23.65
CA HIS A 4 -36.50 -21.09 24.26
C HIS A 4 -35.43 -20.54 23.31
N SER A 5 -35.04 -19.29 23.56
CA SER A 5 -34.02 -18.56 22.82
C SER A 5 -33.15 -17.77 23.81
N GLU A 6 -32.32 -18.45 24.58
CA GLU A 6 -31.31 -17.82 25.43
C GLU A 6 -30.06 -18.72 25.45
N ASP A 7 -29.17 -18.57 24.47
CA ASP A 7 -27.77 -19.03 24.58
C ASP A 7 -26.84 -18.45 23.48
N SER A 8 -27.15 -17.26 22.94
CA SER A 8 -26.33 -16.55 21.94
C SER A 8 -25.24 -15.65 22.55
N GLY A 9 -25.10 -15.59 23.87
CA GLY A 9 -24.21 -14.65 24.57
C GLY A 9 -22.73 -15.04 24.66
N PHE A 10 -22.38 -16.31 24.46
CA PHE A 10 -21.00 -16.78 24.68
C PHE A 10 -20.12 -16.77 23.41
N PHE A 11 -20.69 -17.09 22.24
CA PHE A 11 -19.93 -17.25 21.00
C PHE A 11 -19.63 -15.94 20.25
N GLY A 12 -20.49 -14.91 20.36
CA GLY A 12 -20.23 -13.58 19.78
C GLY A 12 -19.07 -12.84 20.46
N ASN A 13 -18.73 -13.24 21.69
CA ASN A 13 -17.74 -12.55 22.51
C ASN A 13 -16.28 -12.88 22.09
N HIS A 14 -16.04 -14.03 21.43
CA HIS A 14 -14.68 -14.43 21.06
C HIS A 14 -14.07 -13.54 19.96
N TYR A 15 -14.85 -13.20 18.93
CA TYR A 15 -14.38 -12.30 17.86
C TYR A 15 -14.13 -10.88 18.39
N VAL A 16 -15.01 -10.39 19.27
CA VAL A 16 -14.84 -9.10 19.93
C VAL A 16 -13.59 -9.10 20.81
N ARG A 17 -13.31 -10.17 21.57
CA ARG A 17 -12.09 -10.30 22.36
C ARG A 17 -10.82 -10.29 21.51
N VAL A 18 -10.80 -11.03 20.39
CA VAL A 18 -9.64 -11.04 19.49
C VAL A 18 -9.47 -9.68 18.82
N TYR A 19 -10.57 -9.03 18.41
CA TYR A 19 -10.54 -7.67 17.86
C TYR A 19 -9.98 -6.65 18.86
N LEU A 20 -10.47 -6.67 20.11
CA LEU A 20 -9.97 -5.81 21.18
C LEU A 20 -8.50 -6.08 21.47
N LEU A 21 -8.08 -7.35 21.47
CA LEU A 21 -6.68 -7.72 21.62
C LEU A 21 -5.82 -7.13 20.50
N LEU A 22 -6.26 -7.23 19.23
CA LEU A 22 -5.57 -6.61 18.10
C LEU A 22 -5.50 -5.08 18.20
N LEU A 23 -6.54 -4.44 18.75
CA LEU A 23 -6.60 -3.00 18.98
C LEU A 23 -5.64 -2.58 20.10
N VAL A 24 -5.53 -3.37 21.18
CA VAL A 24 -4.52 -3.17 22.22
C VAL A 24 -3.11 -3.34 21.65
N LEU A 25 -2.85 -4.39 20.87
CA LEU A 25 -1.55 -4.57 20.21
C LEU A 25 -1.20 -3.42 19.27
N LEU A 26 -2.19 -2.86 18.58
CA LEU A 26 -2.02 -1.67 17.74
C LEU A 26 -1.68 -0.45 18.59
N ALA A 27 -2.41 -0.21 19.69
CA ALA A 27 -2.15 0.90 20.60
C ALA A 27 -0.75 0.81 21.21
N VAL A 28 -0.33 -0.38 21.63
CA VAL A 28 1.04 -0.64 22.13
C VAL A 28 2.07 -0.42 21.03
N SER A 29 1.79 -0.82 19.79
CA SER A 29 2.71 -0.60 18.66
C SER A 29 2.87 0.87 18.30
N ILE A 30 1.84 1.70 18.44
CA ILE A 30 1.90 3.15 18.22
C ILE A 30 2.58 3.85 19.41
N ALA A 31 2.31 3.39 20.64
CA ALA A 31 2.92 3.95 21.85
C ALA A 31 4.41 3.57 22.00
N GLY A 32 4.83 2.41 21.47
CA GLY A 32 6.19 1.89 21.58
C GLY A 32 7.28 2.87 21.11
N PRO A 33 7.20 3.43 19.88
CA PRO A 33 8.14 4.44 19.41
C PRO A 33 8.19 5.71 20.29
N LEU A 34 7.03 6.17 20.76
CA LEU A 34 6.91 7.38 21.59
C LEU A 34 7.54 7.20 22.98
N VAL A 35 7.51 5.99 23.52
CA VAL A 35 8.19 5.64 24.77
C VAL A 35 9.68 5.37 24.52
N GLY A 36 10.04 4.80 23.37
CA GLY A 36 11.42 4.58 22.95
C GLY A 36 12.25 5.86 22.91
N GLU A 37 11.70 6.95 22.35
CA GLU A 37 12.34 8.27 22.33
C GLU A 37 12.58 8.83 23.74
N ARG A 38 11.71 8.54 24.70
CA ARG A 38 11.87 8.98 26.11
C ARG A 38 12.86 8.12 26.90
N ILE A 39 13.01 6.85 26.53
CA ILE A 39 13.98 5.93 27.14
C ILE A 39 15.39 6.18 26.59
N ASP A 40 15.54 6.51 25.30
CA ASP A 40 16.83 6.92 24.70
C ASP A 40 17.39 8.19 25.38
N ALA A 41 16.53 9.04 25.98
CA ALA A 41 16.95 10.19 26.78
C ALA A 41 17.48 9.82 28.19
N GLN A 42 17.31 8.57 28.65
CA GLN A 42 17.68 8.14 30.01
C GLN A 42 18.74 7.03 30.05
N VAL A 43 18.96 6.28 28.96
CA VAL A 43 19.90 5.15 28.94
C VAL A 43 21.21 5.55 28.24
N GLU A 44 22.03 6.32 28.96
CA GLU A 44 23.44 6.52 28.60
C GLU A 44 24.28 5.46 29.33
N ILE A 45 24.67 4.40 28.62
CA ILE A 45 25.55 3.37 29.16
C ILE A 45 26.90 3.48 28.43
N PHE A 46 27.96 3.80 29.17
CA PHE A 46 29.35 3.90 28.67
C PHE A 46 29.63 4.99 27.62
N GLY A 47 28.94 6.14 27.64
CA GLY A 47 29.32 7.34 26.87
C GLY A 47 29.36 7.16 25.34
N ARG A 48 28.70 6.10 24.82
CA ARG A 48 28.61 5.80 23.39
C ARG A 48 27.13 5.79 23.00
N GLN A 49 26.76 6.67 22.08
CA GLN A 49 25.43 6.72 21.48
C GLN A 49 25.26 5.53 20.52
N ILE A 50 25.15 4.33 21.07
CA ILE A 50 24.70 3.15 20.34
C ILE A 50 23.20 3.35 20.18
N GLY A 51 22.63 3.26 18.98
CA GLY A 51 21.19 3.38 18.73
C GLY A 51 20.39 2.19 19.31
N VAL A 52 20.48 2.00 20.63
CA VAL A 52 19.79 0.94 21.36
C VAL A 52 18.28 1.17 21.34
N GLY A 53 17.80 2.42 21.43
CA GLY A 53 16.38 2.72 21.30
C GLY A 53 15.81 2.26 19.95
N LEU A 54 16.51 2.53 18.84
CA LEU A 54 16.08 2.08 17.51
C LEU A 54 16.06 0.54 17.42
N THR A 55 17.08 -0.13 17.96
CA THR A 55 17.13 -1.60 17.93
C THR A 55 16.04 -2.23 18.77
N LEU A 56 15.80 -1.71 19.98
CA LEU A 56 14.77 -2.20 20.89
C LEU A 56 13.37 -1.95 20.31
N THR A 57 13.14 -0.77 19.73
CA THR A 57 11.87 -0.43 19.08
C THR A 57 11.63 -1.27 17.82
N LEU A 58 12.65 -1.56 17.01
CA LEU A 58 12.55 -2.49 15.88
C LEU A 58 12.20 -3.89 16.34
N ILE A 59 12.93 -4.46 17.30
CA ILE A 59 12.66 -5.80 17.83
C ILE A 59 11.23 -5.86 18.39
N THR A 60 10.82 -4.85 19.15
CA THR A 60 9.47 -4.79 19.74
C THR A 60 8.38 -4.65 18.67
N ALA A 61 8.57 -3.75 17.71
CA ALA A 61 7.62 -3.51 16.63
C ALA A 61 7.48 -4.75 15.72
N PHE A 62 8.59 -5.37 15.32
CA PHE A 62 8.57 -6.59 14.52
C PHE A 62 7.99 -7.77 15.31
N GLY A 63 8.34 -7.90 16.58
CA GLY A 63 7.80 -8.95 17.46
C GLY A 63 6.28 -8.86 17.60
N ILE A 64 5.75 -7.65 17.84
CA ILE A 64 4.30 -7.39 17.89
C ILE A 64 3.65 -7.66 16.53
N ALA A 65 4.30 -7.28 15.42
CA ALA A 65 3.78 -7.53 14.07
C ALA A 65 3.65 -9.02 13.76
N VAL A 66 4.66 -9.84 14.11
CA VAL A 66 4.61 -11.30 13.94
C VAL A 66 3.50 -11.92 14.79
N TRP A 67 3.37 -11.49 16.05
CA TRP A 67 2.30 -11.98 16.93
C TRP A 67 0.91 -11.62 16.39
N LYS A 68 0.74 -10.39 15.91
CA LYS A 68 -0.49 -9.90 15.28
C LYS A 68 -0.85 -10.73 14.06
N ALA A 69 0.11 -10.99 13.16
CA ALA A 69 -0.10 -11.81 11.97
C ALA A 69 -0.55 -13.23 12.35
N GLY A 70 0.07 -13.86 13.35
CA GLY A 70 -0.32 -15.18 13.85
C GLY A 70 -1.75 -15.22 14.38
N LEU A 71 -2.17 -14.21 15.13
CA LEU A 71 -3.55 -14.07 15.60
C LEU A 71 -4.56 -13.98 14.46
N VAL A 72 -4.24 -13.18 13.42
CA VAL A 72 -5.12 -13.00 12.26
C VAL A 72 -5.25 -14.29 11.46
N ILE A 73 -4.14 -14.98 11.20
CA ILE A 73 -4.16 -16.26 10.46
C ILE A 73 -5.00 -17.30 11.18
N LYS A 74 -4.86 -17.41 12.51
CA LYS A 74 -5.56 -18.42 13.31
C LYS A 74 -7.05 -18.12 13.48
N HIS A 75 -7.43 -16.86 13.68
CA HIS A 75 -8.81 -16.50 14.07
C HIS A 75 -9.67 -15.94 12.94
N PHE A 76 -9.07 -15.27 11.94
CA PHE A 76 -9.82 -14.67 10.84
C PHE A 76 -9.70 -15.46 9.55
N MET A 77 -8.51 -15.98 9.22
CA MET A 77 -8.30 -16.66 7.93
C MET A 77 -8.75 -18.12 7.92
N HIS A 78 -9.13 -18.71 9.06
CA HIS A 78 -9.60 -20.10 9.17
C HIS A 78 -8.67 -21.12 8.48
N LEU A 79 -7.38 -20.78 8.36
CA LEU A 79 -6.40 -21.51 7.55
C LEU A 79 -6.19 -22.95 8.06
N SER A 80 -6.52 -23.23 9.32
CA SER A 80 -6.43 -24.57 9.90
C SER A 80 -7.43 -25.56 9.29
N ILE A 81 -8.59 -25.07 8.80
CA ILE A 81 -9.67 -25.88 8.22
C ILE A 81 -9.40 -26.20 6.74
N GLU A 82 -8.56 -25.41 6.07
CA GLU A 82 -8.25 -25.59 4.65
C GLU A 82 -7.26 -26.72 4.36
N ARG A 83 -7.21 -27.10 3.08
CA ARG A 83 -6.28 -28.13 2.59
C ARG A 83 -4.83 -27.69 2.81
N PRO A 84 -3.93 -28.63 3.15
CA PRO A 84 -2.52 -28.32 3.44
C PRO A 84 -1.80 -27.66 2.25
N ILE A 85 -2.27 -27.87 1.02
CA ILE A 85 -1.75 -27.23 -0.19
C ILE A 85 -1.85 -25.70 -0.09
N ALA A 86 -2.95 -25.14 0.46
CA ALA A 86 -3.11 -23.69 0.61
C ALA A 86 -2.06 -23.09 1.56
N LYS A 87 -1.74 -23.81 2.66
CA LYS A 87 -0.69 -23.41 3.61
C LYS A 87 0.69 -23.41 2.96
N ILE A 88 0.98 -24.44 2.18
CA ILE A 88 2.26 -24.55 1.45
C ILE A 88 2.37 -23.44 0.41
N PHE A 89 1.30 -23.15 -0.34
CA PHE A 89 1.29 -22.09 -1.33
C PHE A 89 1.47 -20.70 -0.71
N LEU A 90 0.77 -20.43 0.40
CA LEU A 90 0.93 -19.19 1.17
C LEU A 90 2.35 -19.05 1.74
N ALA A 91 2.90 -20.13 2.31
CA ALA A 91 4.27 -20.12 2.81
C ALA A 91 5.29 -19.90 1.69
N ALA A 92 5.09 -20.53 0.53
CA ALA A 92 5.93 -20.37 -0.64
C ALA A 92 5.88 -18.94 -1.19
N SER A 93 4.72 -18.27 -1.20
CA SER A 93 4.61 -16.89 -1.66
C SER A 93 5.31 -15.89 -0.73
N VAL A 94 5.15 -16.06 0.59
CA VAL A 94 5.89 -15.25 1.59
C VAL A 94 7.39 -15.50 1.51
N LEU A 95 7.81 -16.76 1.34
CA LEU A 95 9.22 -17.12 1.18
C LEU A 95 9.80 -16.52 -0.09
N LEU A 96 9.09 -16.61 -1.21
CA LEU A 96 9.52 -16.02 -2.49
C LEU A 96 9.64 -14.50 -2.37
N LEU A 97 8.67 -13.84 -1.72
CA LEU A 97 8.76 -12.40 -1.45
C LEU A 97 9.99 -12.05 -0.59
N ALA A 98 10.27 -12.83 0.45
CA ALA A 98 11.45 -12.63 1.30
C ALA A 98 12.77 -12.84 0.54
N LEU A 99 12.85 -13.87 -0.31
CA LEU A 99 14.01 -14.12 -1.16
C LEU A 99 14.20 -13.04 -2.23
N PHE A 100 13.11 -12.61 -2.87
CA PHE A 100 13.14 -11.53 -3.85
C PHE A 100 13.60 -10.21 -3.19
N TRP A 101 13.00 -9.84 -2.06
CA TRP A 101 13.42 -8.66 -1.32
C TRP A 101 14.88 -8.79 -0.86
N GLY A 102 15.29 -9.93 -0.28
CA GLY A 102 16.67 -10.14 0.17
C GLY A 102 17.70 -10.16 -0.97
N GLY A 103 17.30 -10.56 -2.19
CA GLY A 103 18.16 -10.55 -3.37
C GLY A 103 18.29 -9.17 -4.02
N VAL A 104 17.20 -8.41 -4.09
CA VAL A 104 17.13 -7.12 -4.79
C VAL A 104 17.43 -5.93 -3.87
N ALA A 105 16.99 -5.97 -2.61
CA ALA A 105 17.16 -4.88 -1.66
C ALA A 105 18.62 -4.43 -1.47
N PRO A 106 19.62 -5.31 -1.28
CA PRO A 106 21.00 -4.86 -1.09
C PRO A 106 21.56 -4.19 -2.35
N ASP A 107 21.07 -4.54 -3.54
CA ASP A 107 21.49 -3.94 -4.79
C ASP A 107 20.89 -2.53 -4.98
N VAL A 108 19.62 -2.34 -4.62
CA VAL A 108 18.92 -1.05 -4.74
C VAL A 108 19.25 -0.08 -3.60
N GLN A 109 19.56 -0.59 -2.40
CA GLN A 109 19.82 0.23 -1.21
C GLN A 109 21.26 0.78 -1.13
N LEU A 110 22.20 0.21 -1.89
CA LEU A 110 23.54 0.76 -2.03
C LEU A 110 23.51 1.84 -3.13
N HIS A 111 23.81 3.08 -2.77
CA HIS A 111 23.94 4.17 -3.76
C HIS A 111 25.08 3.93 -4.74
N ASP A 112 26.11 3.19 -4.29
CA ASP A 112 27.17 2.65 -5.10
C ASP A 112 26.87 1.16 -5.33
N GLY A 113 26.01 0.85 -6.31
CA GLY A 113 25.72 -0.53 -6.69
C GLY A 113 27.02 -1.33 -6.90
N ARG A 114 27.05 -2.62 -6.55
CA ARG A 114 28.30 -3.42 -6.52
C ARG A 114 29.05 -3.52 -7.86
N MET A 115 28.42 -3.12 -8.97
CA MET A 115 28.98 -3.06 -10.33
C MET A 115 28.55 -1.80 -11.10
N TRP A 116 28.10 -0.74 -10.41
CA TRP A 116 27.69 0.52 -11.05
C TRP A 116 28.89 1.44 -11.22
N GLU A 117 29.72 1.15 -12.21
CA GLU A 117 30.75 2.07 -12.66
C GLU A 117 30.26 2.85 -13.88
N ASN A 118 30.33 4.18 -13.81
CA ASN A 118 30.09 5.02 -14.97
C ASN A 118 31.32 5.03 -15.88
N LEU A 119 31.51 3.94 -16.63
CA LEU A 119 32.63 3.78 -17.56
C LEU A 119 32.66 4.89 -18.61
N ALA A 120 31.49 5.38 -19.05
CA ALA A 120 31.39 6.49 -19.99
C ALA A 120 31.90 7.82 -19.41
N ALA A 121 31.62 8.10 -18.13
CA ALA A 121 32.15 9.27 -17.45
C ALA A 121 33.66 9.15 -17.18
N LYS A 122 34.15 7.95 -16.81
CA LYS A 122 35.59 7.68 -16.68
C LYS A 122 36.32 7.89 -18.02
N GLU A 123 35.76 7.39 -19.11
CA GLU A 123 36.31 7.52 -20.45
C GLU A 123 36.26 8.97 -20.97
N ALA A 124 35.24 9.75 -20.61
CA ALA A 124 35.15 11.18 -20.94
C ALA A 124 36.20 12.03 -20.19
N VAL A 125 36.50 11.67 -18.93
CA VAL A 125 37.59 12.28 -18.15
C VAL A 125 38.95 11.91 -18.73
N ASP A 126 39.15 10.64 -19.10
CA ASP A 126 40.39 10.16 -19.74
C ASP A 126 40.62 10.78 -21.12
N ARG A 127 39.55 11.08 -21.87
CA ARG A 127 39.63 11.77 -23.17
C ARG A 127 40.05 13.24 -23.04
N GLY A 128 40.02 13.79 -21.82
CA GLY A 128 40.30 15.18 -21.53
C GLY A 128 39.16 16.09 -21.97
N LEU A 129 38.55 16.80 -21.01
CA LEU A 129 37.67 17.92 -21.34
C LEU A 129 38.54 19.00 -22.00
N PRO A 130 38.17 19.55 -23.18
CA PRO A 130 38.90 20.68 -23.73
C PRO A 130 38.87 21.81 -22.70
N GLU A 131 40.05 22.34 -22.34
CA GLU A 131 40.14 23.53 -21.48
C GLU A 131 39.46 24.67 -22.22
N VAL A 132 38.28 25.06 -21.73
CA VAL A 132 37.61 26.29 -22.17
C VAL A 132 38.40 27.44 -21.55
N HIS A 133 39.45 27.88 -22.25
CA HIS A 133 40.05 29.17 -21.98
C HIS A 133 39.01 30.25 -22.32
N ALA A 134 38.59 30.98 -21.29
CA ALA A 134 37.60 32.05 -21.38
C ALA A 134 38.17 33.33 -22.00
N GLU A 135 38.82 33.22 -23.16
CA GLU A 135 39.26 34.34 -23.98
C GLU A 135 39.08 33.95 -25.45
N ASP A 136 37.92 34.32 -26.03
CA ASP A 136 37.78 34.83 -27.40
C ASP A 136 36.30 34.83 -27.81
N ASP A 137 35.71 36.03 -27.84
CA ASP A 137 34.30 36.37 -28.07
C ASP A 137 33.75 36.04 -29.49
N HIS A 138 34.39 35.15 -30.25
CA HIS A 138 33.96 34.79 -31.62
C HIS A 138 33.89 33.28 -31.91
N ALA A 139 34.04 32.42 -30.89
CA ALA A 139 34.00 30.96 -31.06
C ALA A 139 32.70 30.30 -30.59
N GLU A 140 31.70 31.06 -30.12
CA GLU A 140 30.54 30.50 -29.41
C GLU A 140 29.61 29.68 -30.34
N GLU A 141 29.50 30.01 -31.63
CA GLU A 141 28.58 29.32 -32.56
C GLU A 141 29.17 28.02 -33.16
N VAL A 142 30.49 27.94 -33.35
CA VAL A 142 31.16 26.79 -34.01
C VAL A 142 31.56 25.70 -33.01
N VAL A 143 31.82 26.08 -31.76
CA VAL A 143 32.21 25.13 -30.70
C VAL A 143 30.98 24.41 -30.12
N LEU A 144 29.82 25.07 -30.04
CA LEU A 144 28.57 24.40 -29.66
C LEU A 144 28.11 23.38 -30.70
N ALA A 145 28.46 23.53 -31.98
CA ALA A 145 28.11 22.56 -33.02
C ALA A 145 29.01 21.31 -33.05
N SER A 146 30.22 21.37 -32.48
CA SER A 146 31.20 20.27 -32.47
C SER A 146 31.38 19.60 -31.10
N VAL A 147 30.95 20.26 -30.02
CA VAL A 147 30.94 19.73 -28.63
C VAL A 147 29.59 19.11 -28.26
N VAL A 148 28.53 19.29 -29.07
CA VAL A 148 27.30 18.52 -28.90
C VAL A 148 27.58 17.08 -29.32
N PRO A 149 27.58 16.11 -28.39
CA PRO A 149 27.63 14.72 -28.78
C PRO A 149 26.40 14.47 -29.65
N THR A 150 26.62 14.05 -30.89
CA THR A 150 25.51 13.53 -31.71
C THR A 150 24.76 12.51 -30.86
N GLU A 151 23.52 12.86 -30.57
CA GLU A 151 22.47 12.21 -29.77
C GLU A 151 22.26 10.76 -30.21
N LYS A 152 23.25 9.89 -30.02
CA LYS A 152 23.18 8.52 -30.54
C LYS A 152 24.18 7.56 -29.91
N SER A 153 24.20 7.45 -28.58
CA SER A 153 24.67 6.18 -27.97
C SER A 153 24.38 6.07 -26.46
N THR A 154 23.17 6.39 -26.01
CA THR A 154 22.70 5.98 -24.66
C THR A 154 21.81 4.74 -24.70
N ASP A 155 21.64 4.12 -25.87
CA ASP A 155 20.63 3.09 -26.08
C ASP A 155 21.09 1.66 -25.73
N ASN A 156 22.38 1.40 -25.48
CA ASN A 156 22.87 0.00 -25.52
C ASN A 156 24.02 -0.29 -24.56
N LEU A 157 23.74 -0.41 -23.27
CA LEU A 157 24.59 -1.25 -22.41
C LEU A 157 23.86 -2.42 -21.75
N LEU A 158 22.51 -2.42 -21.77
CA LEU A 158 21.64 -3.58 -21.65
C LEU A 158 20.29 -3.19 -22.31
N PRO A 159 19.63 -4.06 -23.10
CA PRO A 159 18.25 -3.83 -23.51
C PRO A 159 17.37 -3.90 -22.24
N GLY A 160 17.15 -2.75 -21.59
CA GLY A 160 16.25 -2.64 -20.44
C GLY A 160 16.90 -2.52 -19.06
N GLY A 161 17.93 -1.68 -18.89
CA GLY A 161 18.42 -1.32 -17.54
C GLY A 161 17.44 -0.37 -16.82
N TYR A 162 17.58 0.94 -17.07
CA TYR A 162 16.77 1.95 -16.39
C TYR A 162 15.33 2.02 -16.88
N ASN A 163 15.10 2.16 -18.21
CA ASN A 163 13.75 2.36 -18.76
C ASN A 163 12.82 1.17 -18.49
N PHE A 164 13.35 -0.06 -18.52
CA PHE A 164 12.58 -1.25 -18.21
C PHE A 164 12.33 -1.41 -16.70
N ALA A 165 13.34 -1.19 -15.84
CA ALA A 165 13.13 -1.20 -14.40
C ALA A 165 12.14 -0.11 -13.97
N HIS A 166 12.21 1.07 -14.59
CA HIS A 166 11.29 2.19 -14.36
C HIS A 166 9.88 1.84 -14.85
N ALA A 167 9.73 1.29 -16.07
CA ALA A 167 8.44 0.85 -16.60
C ALA A 167 7.83 -0.27 -15.75
N ALA A 168 8.61 -1.27 -15.35
CA ALA A 168 8.17 -2.36 -14.49
C ALA A 168 7.77 -1.85 -13.10
N PHE A 169 8.59 -0.99 -12.50
CA PHE A 169 8.30 -0.35 -11.21
C PHE A 169 7.00 0.44 -11.25
N TRP A 170 6.83 1.34 -12.22
CA TRP A 170 5.62 2.14 -12.36
C TRP A 170 4.39 1.28 -12.68
N THR A 171 4.54 0.21 -13.48
CA THR A 171 3.43 -0.71 -13.76
C THR A 171 2.97 -1.42 -12.49
N VAL A 172 3.90 -1.95 -11.70
CA VAL A 172 3.58 -2.60 -10.42
C VAL A 172 3.00 -1.59 -9.43
N LEU A 173 3.57 -0.39 -9.34
CA LEU A 173 3.09 0.67 -8.46
C LEU A 173 1.66 1.11 -8.84
N VAL A 174 1.38 1.31 -10.13
CA VAL A 174 0.02 1.60 -10.62
C VAL A 174 -0.93 0.45 -10.30
N LEU A 175 -0.53 -0.81 -10.52
CA LEU A 175 -1.35 -1.98 -10.19
C LEU A 175 -1.70 -2.03 -8.69
N VAL A 176 -0.70 -1.80 -7.83
CA VAL A 176 -0.88 -1.80 -6.36
C VAL A 176 -1.74 -0.62 -5.91
N ALA A 177 -1.50 0.59 -6.45
CA ALA A 177 -2.27 1.79 -6.13
C ALA A 177 -3.73 1.67 -6.59
N VAL A 178 -3.97 1.12 -7.78
CA VAL A 178 -5.32 0.83 -8.28
C VAL A 178 -5.98 -0.24 -7.40
N GLY A 179 -5.27 -1.31 -7.04
CA GLY A 179 -5.81 -2.38 -6.19
C GLY A 179 -6.22 -1.89 -4.79
N THR A 180 -5.36 -1.10 -4.13
CA THR A 180 -5.64 -0.56 -2.79
C THR A 180 -6.75 0.49 -2.81
N ASN A 181 -6.75 1.39 -3.79
CA ASN A 181 -7.82 2.39 -3.93
C ASN A 181 -9.16 1.75 -4.33
N ALA A 182 -9.17 0.75 -5.22
CA ALA A 182 -10.39 0.05 -5.60
C ALA A 182 -11.05 -0.65 -4.40
N VAL A 183 -10.27 -1.33 -3.57
CA VAL A 183 -10.79 -1.97 -2.34
C VAL A 183 -11.37 -0.91 -1.40
N ALA A 184 -10.67 0.21 -1.19
CA ALA A 184 -11.17 1.30 -0.35
C ALA A 184 -12.47 1.92 -0.87
N ILE A 185 -12.58 2.13 -2.19
CA ILE A 185 -13.79 2.67 -2.83
C ILE A 185 -14.95 1.69 -2.68
N ILE A 186 -14.74 0.41 -2.98
CA ILE A 186 -15.79 -0.64 -2.87
C ILE A 186 -16.28 -0.75 -1.43
N LEU A 187 -15.37 -0.77 -0.44
CA LEU A 187 -15.75 -0.77 0.97
C LEU A 187 -16.49 0.50 1.37
N SER A 188 -16.05 1.67 0.92
CA SER A 188 -16.69 2.95 1.24
C SER A 188 -18.13 3.00 0.69
N ILE A 189 -18.34 2.54 -0.55
CA ILE A 189 -19.66 2.45 -1.16
C ILE A 189 -20.53 1.42 -0.43
N GLY A 190 -19.99 0.24 -0.11
CA GLY A 190 -20.72 -0.79 0.62
C GLY A 190 -21.17 -0.33 2.00
N VAL A 191 -20.31 0.37 2.74
CA VAL A 191 -20.65 0.97 4.04
C VAL A 191 -21.71 2.06 3.88
N LEU A 192 -21.59 2.91 2.86
CA LEU A 192 -22.58 3.96 2.58
C LEU A 192 -23.98 3.35 2.32
N ILE A 193 -24.06 2.28 1.51
CA ILE A 193 -25.30 1.57 1.22
C ILE A 193 -25.88 0.96 2.50
N LEU A 194 -25.04 0.32 3.33
CA LEU A 194 -25.48 -0.32 4.56
C LEU A 194 -25.99 0.71 5.60
N VAL A 195 -25.31 1.86 5.70
CA VAL A 195 -25.77 2.98 6.53
C VAL A 195 -27.09 3.54 5.98
N PHE A 196 -27.21 3.73 4.67
CA PHE A 196 -28.44 4.22 4.05
C PHE A 196 -29.61 3.26 4.29
N GLU A 197 -29.42 1.96 4.11
CA GLU A 197 -30.43 0.93 4.38
C GLU A 197 -30.82 0.95 5.86
N THR A 198 -29.84 0.97 6.77
CA THR A 198 -30.06 1.05 8.22
C THR A 198 -30.86 2.31 8.60
N LEU A 199 -30.52 3.46 8.02
CA LEU A 199 -31.23 4.72 8.26
C LEU A 199 -32.63 4.72 7.64
N SER A 200 -32.83 4.08 6.49
CA SER A 200 -34.14 4.00 5.82
C SER A 200 -35.17 3.18 6.61
N HIS A 201 -34.71 2.27 7.47
CA HIS A 201 -35.57 1.53 8.40
C HIS A 201 -36.01 2.36 9.60
N ILE A 202 -35.39 3.51 9.88
CA ILE A 202 -35.80 4.38 10.98
C ILE A 202 -37.06 5.14 10.56
N PRO A 203 -38.17 5.03 11.32
CA PRO A 203 -39.46 5.63 10.94
C PRO A 203 -39.40 7.15 10.80
N ILE A 204 -38.52 7.82 11.56
CA ILE A 204 -38.28 9.28 11.51
C ILE A 204 -37.62 9.69 10.20
N VAL A 205 -36.68 8.89 9.69
CA VAL A 205 -35.98 9.17 8.43
C VAL A 205 -36.93 8.93 7.25
N ARG A 206 -37.77 7.89 7.35
CA ARG A 206 -38.80 7.58 6.35
C ARG A 206 -39.83 8.70 6.17
N SER A 207 -40.25 9.35 7.26
CA SER A 207 -41.18 10.49 7.19
C SER A 207 -40.54 11.75 6.62
N LEU A 208 -39.24 11.96 6.83
CA LEU A 208 -38.46 13.07 6.27
C LEU A 208 -38.13 12.90 4.78
N LEU A 209 -37.74 11.70 4.34
CA LEU A 209 -37.35 11.44 2.95
C LEU A 209 -38.54 11.13 2.03
N GLY A 210 -39.68 10.70 2.58
CA GLY A 210 -40.89 10.38 1.81
C GLY A 210 -41.34 11.48 0.84
N PRO A 211 -41.43 12.76 1.26
CA PRO A 211 -41.79 13.86 0.38
C PRO A 211 -40.79 14.10 -0.76
N VAL A 212 -39.49 13.97 -0.48
CA VAL A 212 -38.41 14.17 -1.46
C VAL A 212 -38.39 13.06 -2.49
N VAL A 213 -38.51 11.80 -2.06
CA VAL A 213 -38.61 10.64 -2.94
C VAL A 213 -39.89 10.72 -3.78
N GLY A 214 -41.01 11.14 -3.18
CA GLY A 214 -42.27 11.36 -3.89
C GLY A 214 -42.17 12.48 -4.95
N MET A 215 -41.42 13.55 -4.67
CA MET A 215 -41.14 14.62 -5.62
C MET A 215 -40.23 14.15 -6.77
N LEU A 216 -39.18 13.39 -6.46
CA LEU A 216 -38.28 12.79 -7.46
C LEU A 216 -39.02 11.81 -8.39
N MET A 217 -39.92 10.97 -7.85
CA MET A 217 -40.72 10.07 -8.68
C MET A 217 -41.72 10.78 -9.60
N ARG A 218 -42.08 12.04 -9.29
CA ARG A 218 -42.97 12.85 -10.14
C ARG A 218 -42.23 13.58 -11.26
N LEU A 219 -40.90 13.44 -11.37
CA LEU A 219 -40.14 14.03 -12.47
C LEU A 219 -40.50 13.34 -13.80
N PRO A 220 -40.73 14.11 -14.88
CA PRO A 220 -41.27 13.61 -16.16
C PRO A 220 -40.35 12.63 -16.91
N GLY A 221 -39.09 12.46 -16.47
CA GLY A 221 -38.15 11.47 -17.00
C GLY A 221 -38.19 10.12 -16.27
N VAL A 222 -38.56 10.10 -14.98
CA VAL A 222 -38.48 8.90 -14.12
C VAL A 222 -39.65 7.94 -14.40
N SER A 223 -40.85 8.46 -14.64
CA SER A 223 -42.03 7.65 -15.00
C SER A 223 -41.80 6.83 -16.27
N ARG A 224 -41.15 7.43 -17.28
CA ARG A 224 -40.88 6.80 -18.57
C ARG A 224 -39.92 5.61 -18.46
N ILE A 225 -39.01 5.62 -17.47
CA ILE A 225 -38.07 4.52 -17.21
C ILE A 225 -38.77 3.39 -16.44
N ARG A 226 -39.60 3.74 -15.45
CA ARG A 226 -40.43 2.78 -14.71
C ARG A 226 -41.34 1.98 -15.64
N ASP A 227 -42.01 2.67 -16.56
CA ASP A 227 -42.96 2.03 -17.47
C ASP A 227 -42.24 1.11 -18.51
N ARG A 228 -40.95 1.38 -18.80
CA ARG A 228 -40.11 0.48 -19.62
C ARG A 228 -39.59 -0.74 -18.85
N LEU A 229 -39.34 -0.60 -17.55
CA LEU A 229 -38.80 -1.67 -16.71
C LEU A 229 -39.87 -2.65 -16.21
N MET A 230 -41.10 -2.18 -15.97
CA MET A 230 -42.14 -3.04 -15.39
C MET A 230 -42.83 -3.98 -16.38
N GLY A 231 -42.59 -3.81 -17.69
CA GLY A 231 -43.23 -4.62 -18.74
C GLY A 231 -44.77 -4.52 -18.71
N PRO A 232 -45.46 -4.97 -19.78
CA PRO A 232 -46.90 -5.14 -19.70
C PRO A 232 -47.20 -6.25 -18.69
N GLN A 233 -47.80 -5.89 -17.55
CA GLN A 233 -48.42 -6.89 -16.68
C GLN A 233 -49.61 -7.47 -17.45
N GLU A 234 -49.46 -8.72 -17.89
CA GLU A 234 -50.56 -9.50 -18.45
C GLU A 234 -51.65 -9.64 -17.37
N ALA A 235 -52.87 -9.25 -17.76
CA ALA A 235 -54.08 -9.25 -16.94
C ALA A 235 -54.68 -10.65 -16.81
#